data_AF-A0A822ZQC9-F1
#
_entry.id   AF-A0A822ZQC9-F1
#
_cell.length_a   1.000
_cell.length_b   1.000
_cell.length_c   1.000
_cell.angle_alpha   90.00
_cell.angle_beta   90.00
_cell.angle_gamma   90.00
#
_symmetry.space_group_name_H-M   'P 1'
#
loop_
_entity.id
_entity.type
_entity.pdbx_description
1 polymer ?
#
loop_
_entity_poly.entity_id
_entity_poly.type
_entity_poly.pdbx_seq_one_letter_code
_entity_poly.pdbx_strand_id
1 'polypeptide(L)'
;MRKEIQDLRTNARIFQLSKCTACTFTLDLPAVHFMCMHSFHQCCLGDNEKECPECAPEYRSVLETKRSLEQNAKDQDRFFQQVKNSKDGFSVIVEYFGKRVVSKTSNGTTDAFRSGSTAPSSVF
;
A
#
# COMPACT_ATOMS: atom_id res chain seq x y z
N MET A 1 0.04 -13.70 -2.40
CA MET A 1 -0.50 -12.42 -2.94
C MET A 1 -0.50 -12.31 -4.47
N ARG A 2 0.63 -12.28 -5.21
CA ARG A 2 0.56 -12.06 -6.68
C ARG A 2 -0.29 -13.10 -7.44
N LYS A 3 -0.13 -14.39 -7.09
CA LYS A 3 -0.92 -15.49 -7.67
C LYS A 3 -2.42 -15.36 -7.36
N GLU A 4 -2.75 -14.97 -6.14
CA GLU A 4 -4.13 -14.77 -5.68
C GLU A 4 -4.82 -13.59 -6.39
N ILE A 5 -4.10 -12.49 -6.60
CA ILE A 5 -4.60 -11.35 -7.39
C ILE A 5 -4.87 -11.77 -8.84
N GLN A 6 -4.00 -12.60 -9.41
CA GLN A 6 -4.18 -13.11 -10.76
C GLN A 6 -5.41 -14.03 -10.84
N ASP A 7 -5.56 -14.93 -9.88
CA ASP A 7 -6.73 -15.82 -9.82
C ASP A 7 -8.04 -15.05 -9.73
N LEU A 8 -8.09 -13.97 -8.93
CA LEU A 8 -9.27 -13.10 -8.82
C LEU A 8 -9.60 -12.34 -10.12
N ARG A 9 -8.62 -12.12 -10.99
CA ARG A 9 -8.80 -11.42 -12.27
C ARG A 9 -9.21 -12.35 -13.40
N THR A 10 -8.71 -13.58 -13.41
CA THR A 10 -8.82 -14.47 -14.58
C THR A 10 -9.81 -15.61 -14.37
N ASN A 11 -10.13 -15.97 -13.13
CA ASN A 11 -11.01 -17.10 -12.85
C ASN A 11 -12.40 -16.64 -12.41
N ALA A 12 -13.43 -17.31 -12.92
CA ALA A 12 -14.79 -17.14 -12.44
C ALA A 12 -14.91 -17.66 -11.00
N ARG A 13 -15.65 -16.93 -10.15
CA ARG A 13 -15.96 -17.30 -8.77
C ARG A 13 -17.42 -17.73 -8.68
N ILE A 14 -17.67 -18.84 -7.99
CA ILE A 14 -19.04 -19.29 -7.69
C ILE A 14 -19.53 -18.52 -6.46
N PHE A 15 -20.61 -17.77 -6.60
CA PHE A 15 -21.29 -17.12 -5.50
C PHE A 15 -22.35 -18.06 -4.95
N GLN A 16 -22.08 -18.66 -3.79
CA GLN A 16 -23.05 -19.50 -3.06
C GLN A 16 -23.98 -18.69 -2.16
N LEU A 17 -23.74 -17.37 -2.04
CA LEU A 17 -24.49 -16.50 -1.14
C LEU A 17 -25.88 -16.24 -1.71
N SER A 18 -26.88 -16.80 -1.04
CA SER A 18 -28.29 -16.72 -1.44
C SER A 18 -29.05 -15.58 -0.75
N LYS A 19 -28.37 -14.63 -0.11
CA LYS A 19 -28.99 -13.53 0.65
C LYS A 19 -28.36 -12.19 0.34
N CYS A 20 -29.19 -11.15 0.28
CA CYS A 20 -28.77 -9.78 0.08
C CYS A 20 -28.10 -9.25 1.34
N THR A 21 -26.93 -8.64 1.21
CA THR A 21 -26.23 -8.07 2.36
C THR A 21 -26.96 -6.85 2.93
N ALA A 22 -27.69 -6.08 2.11
CA ALA A 22 -28.40 -4.88 2.56
C ALA A 22 -29.75 -5.18 3.24
N CYS A 23 -30.57 -6.05 2.67
CA CYS A 23 -31.93 -6.32 3.18
C CYS A 23 -32.07 -7.69 3.87
N THR A 24 -31.04 -8.55 3.83
CA THR A 24 -30.98 -9.89 4.43
C THR A 24 -31.97 -10.94 3.89
N PHE A 25 -32.84 -10.54 2.95
CA PHE A 25 -33.73 -11.45 2.23
C PHE A 25 -32.99 -12.31 1.21
N THR A 26 -33.64 -13.38 0.77
CA THR A 26 -33.13 -14.24 -0.28
C THR A 26 -32.87 -13.45 -1.56
N LEU A 27 -31.70 -13.65 -2.14
CA LEU A 27 -31.30 -13.02 -3.39
C LEU A 27 -32.13 -13.61 -4.53
N ASP A 28 -32.84 -12.75 -5.25
CA ASP A 28 -33.49 -13.06 -6.51
C ASP A 28 -32.86 -12.22 -7.63
N LEU A 29 -33.16 -12.59 -8.87
CA LEU A 29 -32.65 -11.89 -10.04
C LEU A 29 -33.52 -10.65 -10.31
N PRO A 30 -32.92 -9.49 -10.66
CA PRO A 30 -31.50 -9.26 -10.94
C PRO A 30 -30.65 -8.96 -9.70
N ALA A 31 -29.47 -9.57 -9.64
CA ALA A 31 -28.51 -9.45 -8.55
C ALA A 31 -27.13 -8.99 -9.02
N VAL A 32 -26.43 -8.24 -8.17
CA VAL A 32 -25.06 -7.76 -8.39
C VAL A 32 -24.14 -8.42 -7.35
N HIS A 33 -23.07 -9.04 -7.84
CA HIS A 33 -22.09 -9.74 -7.00
C HIS A 33 -20.73 -9.05 -7.10
N PHE A 34 -20.16 -8.70 -5.94
CA PHE A 34 -18.82 -8.14 -5.84
C PHE A 34 -17.79 -9.23 -5.52
N MET A 35 -16.55 -9.08 -6.00
CA MET A 35 -15.48 -10.05 -5.74
C MET A 35 -15.06 -10.16 -4.26
N CYS A 36 -15.52 -9.25 -3.40
CA CYS A 36 -15.42 -9.37 -1.95
C CYS A 36 -16.45 -10.34 -1.33
N MET A 37 -17.22 -11.05 -2.16
CA MET A 37 -18.30 -11.98 -1.78
C MET A 37 -19.57 -11.35 -1.22
N HIS A 38 -19.71 -10.02 -1.27
CA HIS A 38 -20.99 -9.36 -0.99
C HIS A 38 -21.91 -9.37 -2.21
N SER A 39 -23.17 -9.71 -1.97
CA SER A 39 -24.19 -9.85 -3.00
C SER A 39 -25.39 -8.99 -2.64
N PHE A 40 -25.94 -8.28 -3.62
CA PHE A 40 -27.03 -7.35 -3.43
C PHE A 40 -28.07 -7.53 -4.52
N HIS A 41 -29.34 -7.27 -4.20
CA HIS A 41 -30.33 -6.99 -5.23
C HIS A 41 -29.96 -5.70 -5.96
N GLN A 42 -30.22 -5.64 -7.26
CA GLN A 42 -29.99 -4.41 -8.02
C GLN A 42 -30.73 -3.22 -7.40
N CYS A 43 -31.98 -3.42 -6.95
CA CYS A 43 -32.77 -2.40 -6.26
C CYS A 43 -32.18 -1.95 -4.91
N CYS A 44 -31.50 -2.83 -4.18
CA CYS A 44 -30.89 -2.49 -2.89
C CYS A 44 -29.59 -1.70 -3.03
N LEU A 45 -28.98 -1.71 -4.22
CA LEU A 45 -27.71 -1.04 -4.50
C LEU A 45 -27.92 0.40 -5.01
N GLY A 46 -29.08 0.70 -5.60
CA GLY A 46 -29.38 1.98 -6.22
C GLY A 46 -28.42 2.28 -7.38
N ASP A 47 -27.94 3.53 -7.48
CA ASP A 47 -27.02 3.95 -8.55
C ASP A 47 -25.55 3.54 -8.33
N ASN A 48 -25.22 2.86 -7.23
CA ASN A 48 -23.83 2.53 -6.86
C ASN A 48 -23.41 1.12 -7.30
N GLU A 49 -23.58 0.77 -8.57
CA GLU A 49 -23.22 -0.55 -9.10
C GLU A 49 -21.70 -0.81 -9.19
N LYS A 50 -20.87 0.23 -8.98
CA LYS A 50 -19.41 0.18 -9.19
C LYS A 50 -18.62 -0.26 -7.97
N GLU A 51 -19.13 -0.06 -6.76
CA GLU A 51 -18.41 -0.33 -5.52
C GLU A 51 -19.31 -1.02 -4.49
N CYS A 52 -18.74 -1.96 -3.74
CA CYS A 52 -19.45 -2.62 -2.64
C CYS A 52 -19.62 -1.63 -1.48
N PRO A 53 -20.86 -1.35 -1.01
CA PRO A 53 -21.10 -0.37 0.05
C PRO A 53 -20.47 -0.76 1.40
N GLU A 54 -20.34 -2.05 1.69
CA GLU A 54 -19.70 -2.55 2.91
C GLU A 54 -18.19 -2.35 2.91
N CYS A 55 -17.53 -2.59 1.76
CA CYS A 55 -16.07 -2.54 1.66
C CYS A 55 -15.53 -1.17 1.22
N ALA A 56 -16.35 -0.35 0.58
CA ALA A 56 -15.92 0.94 0.04
C ALA A 56 -15.34 1.90 1.10
N PRO A 57 -15.91 2.05 2.31
CA PRO A 57 -15.35 2.94 3.33
C PRO A 57 -13.93 2.55 3.74
N GLU A 58 -13.71 1.26 4.01
CA GLU A 58 -12.40 0.75 4.40
C GLU A 58 -11.40 0.83 3.23
N TYR A 59 -11.82 0.45 2.03
CA TYR A 59 -10.99 0.56 0.83
C TYR A 59 -10.52 2.00 0.57
N ARG A 60 -11.41 2.99 0.72
CA ARG A 60 -11.08 4.41 0.58
C ARG A 60 -10.08 4.87 1.65
N SER A 61 -10.28 4.47 2.91
CA SER A 61 -9.34 4.77 4.00
C SER A 61 -7.94 4.22 3.73
N VAL A 62 -7.84 2.98 3.24
CA VAL A 62 -6.55 2.37 2.85
C VAL A 62 -5.91 3.12 1.68
N LEU A 63 -6.69 3.50 0.66
CA LEU A 63 -6.19 4.27 -0.46
C LEU A 63 -5.69 5.67 -0.07
N GLU A 64 -6.41 6.35 0.82
CA GLU A 64 -6.02 7.66 1.35
C GLU A 64 -4.75 7.56 2.20
N THR A 65 -4.66 6.54 3.06
CA THR A 65 -3.45 6.25 3.83
C THR A 65 -2.27 6.01 2.89
N LYS A 66 -2.43 5.18 1.85
CA LYS A 66 -1.39 4.97 0.85
C LYS A 66 -0.98 6.27 0.15
N ARG A 67 -1.95 7.07 -0.29
CA ARG A 67 -1.69 8.37 -0.95
C ARG A 67 -0.93 9.32 -0.03
N SER A 68 -1.32 9.42 1.24
CA SER A 68 -0.63 10.28 2.19
C SER A 68 0.81 9.81 2.41
N LEU A 69 1.06 8.51 2.54
CA LEU A 69 2.42 7.96 2.64
C LEU A 69 3.26 8.28 1.40
N GLU A 70 2.71 8.14 0.19
CA GLU A 70 3.38 8.50 -1.06
C GLU A 70 3.69 10.01 -1.18
N GLN A 71 2.82 10.87 -0.65
CA GLN A 71 3.09 12.31 -0.59
C GLN A 71 4.18 12.65 0.42
N ASN A 72 4.12 12.06 1.63
CA ASN A 72 5.17 12.22 2.64
C ASN A 72 6.53 11.72 2.13
N ALA A 73 6.55 10.70 1.27
CA ALA A 73 7.79 10.16 0.68
C ALA A 73 8.48 11.15 -0.26
N LYS A 74 7.74 12.09 -0.85
CA LYS A 74 8.27 13.12 -1.75
C LYS A 74 8.84 14.33 -1.00
N ASP A 75 8.47 14.50 0.27
CA ASP A 75 8.81 15.67 1.07
C ASP A 75 9.95 15.34 2.06
N GLN A 76 11.18 15.29 1.53
CA GLN A 76 12.38 14.99 2.31
C GLN A 76 12.71 16.11 3.31
N ASP A 77 12.41 17.36 2.97
CA ASP A 77 12.69 18.51 3.83
C ASP A 77 11.85 18.47 5.11
N ARG A 78 10.57 18.11 4.98
CA ARG A 78 9.70 17.89 6.14
C ARG A 78 10.22 16.78 7.06
N PHE A 79 10.76 15.70 6.50
CA PHE A 79 11.39 14.65 7.30
C PHE A 79 12.58 15.20 8.11
N PHE A 80 13.51 15.91 7.46
CA PHE A 80 14.68 16.46 8.16
C PHE A 80 14.30 17.51 9.21
N GLN A 81 13.27 18.31 8.94
CA GLN A 81 12.74 19.27 9.92
C GLN A 81 12.11 18.55 11.12
N GLN A 82 11.37 17.47 10.89
CA GLN A 82 10.75 16.67 11.95
C GLN A 82 11.78 15.93 12.80
N VAL A 83 12.87 15.44 12.20
CA VAL A 83 14.00 14.83 12.93
C VAL A 83 14.73 15.87 13.79
N LYS A 84 15.01 17.06 13.25
CA LYS A 84 15.70 18.16 13.97
C LYS A 84 14.88 18.70 15.15
N ASN A 85 13.55 18.74 15.03
CA ASN A 85 12.66 19.28 16.03
C ASN A 85 12.15 18.24 17.04
N SER A 86 12.44 16.94 16.84
CA SER A 86 12.02 15.87 17.74
C SER A 86 12.94 15.75 18.94
N LYS A 87 12.38 15.34 20.09
CA LYS A 87 13.15 14.95 21.28
C LYS A 87 13.97 13.70 21.05
N ASP A 88 13.46 12.78 20.22
CA ASP A 88 14.16 11.58 19.79
C ASP A 88 14.08 11.47 18.26
N GLY A 89 15.19 11.83 17.61
CA GLY A 89 15.30 11.75 16.15
C GLY A 89 15.34 10.31 15.64
N PHE A 90 15.80 9.36 16.44
CA PHE A 90 15.88 7.96 16.02
C PHE A 90 14.50 7.31 15.91
N SER A 91 13.61 7.58 16.87
CA SER A 91 12.20 7.14 16.79
C SER A 91 11.51 7.62 15.50
N VAL A 92 11.75 8.87 15.09
CA VAL A 92 11.20 9.42 13.83
C VAL A 92 11.76 8.66 12.61
N ILE A 93 13.06 8.37 12.59
CA ILE A 93 13.69 7.60 11.51
C ILE A 93 13.09 6.20 11.41
N VAL A 94 12.93 5.50 12.54
CA VAL A 94 12.32 4.17 12.61
C VAL A 94 10.87 4.18 12.11
N GLU A 95 10.09 5.19 12.49
CA GLU A 95 8.71 5.33 12.05
C GLU A 95 8.60 5.54 10.52
N TYR A 96 9.42 6.44 9.96
CA TYR A 96 9.46 6.71 8.52
C TYR A 96 9.94 5.50 7.72
N PHE A 97 10.92 4.76 8.26
CA PHE A 97 11.43 3.53 7.66
C PHE A 97 10.37 2.41 7.70
N GLY A 98 9.70 2.22 8.85
CA GLY A 98 8.63 1.24 9.01
C GLY A 98 7.44 1.48 8.09
N LYS A 99 7.12 2.75 7.84
CA LYS A 99 6.07 3.16 6.88
C LYS A 99 6.51 3.08 5.41
N ARG A 100 7.75 2.64 5.12
CA ARG A 100 8.37 2.61 3.78
C ARG A 100 8.30 3.95 3.04
N VAL A 101 8.25 5.06 3.78
CA VAL A 101 8.20 6.42 3.23
C VAL A 101 9.56 6.80 2.63
N VAL A 102 10.65 6.26 3.17
CA VAL A 102 12.00 6.45 2.67
C VAL A 102 12.38 5.28 1.75
N SER A 103 12.43 5.54 0.44
CA SER A 103 12.87 4.57 -0.56
C SER A 103 14.39 4.43 -0.56
N LYS A 104 14.91 3.22 -0.80
CA LYS A 104 16.32 3.00 -1.13
C LYS A 104 16.63 3.77 -2.42
N THR A 105 17.38 4.86 -2.32
CA THR A 105 18.00 5.49 -3.48
C THR A 105 18.93 4.45 -4.11
N SER A 106 18.61 3.95 -5.30
CA SER A 106 19.59 3.29 -6.14
C SER A 106 20.52 4.37 -6.70
N ASN A 107 21.37 4.95 -5.84
CA ASN A 107 22.51 5.71 -6.34
C ASN A 107 23.52 4.69 -6.84
N GLY A 108 23.68 4.67 -8.17
CA GLY A 108 24.75 3.96 -8.84
C GLY A 108 26.14 4.40 -8.35
N THR A 109 27.10 3.54 -8.69
CA THR A 109 28.56 3.72 -8.56
C THR A 109 29.11 3.82 -7.14
N THR A 110 29.22 2.67 -6.49
CA THR A 110 30.46 2.34 -5.77
C THR A 110 31.59 2.18 -6.79
N ASP A 111 32.62 3.01 -6.75
CA ASP A 111 34.00 2.49 -6.79
C ASP A 111 35.06 3.55 -6.47
N ALA A 112 36.20 3.03 -6.00
CA ALA A 112 37.45 3.69 -5.67
C ALA A 112 37.60 4.27 -4.25
N PHE A 113 37.47 3.41 -3.25
CA PHE A 113 38.29 3.51 -2.04
C PHE A 113 39.74 3.15 -2.44
N ARG A 114 40.59 4.14 -2.70
CA ARG A 114 42.04 3.94 -2.87
C ARG A 114 42.72 4.16 -1.52
N SER A 115 42.89 3.08 -0.77
CA SER A 115 43.82 3.02 0.37
C SER A 115 44.86 1.96 0.08
N GLY A 116 46.03 2.41 -0.37
CA GLY A 116 47.23 1.59 -0.55
C GLY A 116 48.39 2.31 0.12
N SER A 117 48.79 1.75 1.26
CA SER A 117 49.63 2.27 2.32
C SER A 117 51.05 2.69 1.88
N THR A 118 51.52 3.78 2.48
CA THR A 118 52.94 4.15 2.57
C THR A 118 53.71 3.18 3.48
N ALA A 119 54.89 2.75 3.03
CA ALA A 119 55.99 2.31 3.90
C ALA A 119 57.35 2.69 3.25
N PRO A 120 58.42 2.88 4.04
CA PRO A 120 59.54 3.78 3.72
C PRO A 120 60.88 3.09 3.40
N SER A 121 61.87 3.90 2.98
CA SER A 121 63.35 3.68 2.97
C SER A 121 63.88 2.56 2.05
N SER A 122 65.06 2.59 1.41
CA SER A 122 66.22 3.49 1.26
C SER A 122 67.28 2.73 0.42
N VAL A 123 68.17 3.45 -0.31
CA VAL A 123 69.48 3.00 -0.89
C VAL A 123 69.36 1.93 -2.02
N PHE A 124 69.91 2.05 -3.23
CA PHE A 124 71.13 2.66 -3.78
C PHE A 124 70.85 3.45 -5.07
#